data_AF-A0A6N6V8C6-F1
#
_entry.id   AF-A0A6N6V8C6-F1
#
_cell.length_a   1.000
_cell.length_b   1.000
_cell.length_c   1.000
_cell.angle_alpha   90.00
_cell.angle_beta   90.00
_cell.angle_gamma   90.00
#
_symmetry.space_group_name_H-M   'P 1'
#
loop_
_entity.id
_entity.type
_entity.pdbx_description
1 polymer ?
#
loop_
_entity_poly.entity_id
_entity_poly.type
_entity_poly.pdbx_seq_one_letter_code
_entity_poly.pdbx_strand_id
1 'polypeptide(L)'
;MKKILLLVSTCLLCLTLAACGGNGEQKEPSKESKKSDKYEYEYYEVLNDGDEDTPNVEIKYKDSKGKSHLEKTTLDHVYEHILSDGNKKPYIIKDGKKIHVYRPPYMMYGDDETEGKAVSKDEVSK
;
A
#
# COMPACT_ATOMS: atom_id res chain seq x y z
N MET A 1 -1.20 16.26 47.15
CA MET A 1 -2.36 15.90 46.32
C MET A 1 -2.27 16.41 44.88
N LYS A 2 -2.05 17.71 44.63
CA LYS A 2 -1.92 18.27 43.26
C LYS A 2 -0.85 17.61 42.38
N LYS A 3 0.33 17.27 42.94
CA LYS A 3 1.44 16.62 42.21
C LYS A 3 1.15 15.18 41.79
N ILE A 4 0.34 14.45 42.58
CA ILE A 4 -0.08 13.08 42.27
C ILE A 4 -1.14 13.11 41.18
N LEU A 5 -2.08 14.06 41.23
CA LEU A 5 -3.09 14.25 40.20
C LEU A 5 -2.48 14.57 38.83
N LEU A 6 -1.43 15.40 38.82
CA LEU A 6 -0.69 15.77 37.61
C LEU A 6 0.06 14.58 37.01
N LEU A 7 0.66 13.73 37.86
CA LEU A 7 1.38 12.52 37.42
C LEU A 7 0.42 11.48 36.80
N VAL A 8 -0.77 11.31 37.39
CA VAL A 8 -1.80 10.40 36.87
C VAL A 8 -2.32 10.91 35.52
N SER A 9 -2.53 12.23 35.38
CA SER A 9 -2.96 12.85 34.12
C SER A 9 -1.94 12.67 32.99
N THR A 10 -0.65 12.80 33.27
CA THR A 10 0.41 12.58 32.26
C THR A 10 0.54 11.10 31.88
N CYS A 11 0.34 10.19 32.84
CA CYS A 11 0.39 8.75 32.60
C CYS A 11 -0.78 8.26 31.72
N LEU A 12 -1.98 8.81 31.90
CA LEU A 12 -3.13 8.51 31.04
C LEU A 12 -2.95 9.01 29.59
N LEU A 13 -2.24 10.13 29.39
CA LEU A 13 -1.96 10.66 28.05
C LEU A 13 -0.96 9.78 27.26
N CYS A 14 -0.04 9.10 27.96
CA CYS A 14 0.89 8.16 27.31
C CYS A 14 0.18 6.89 26.78
N LEU A 15 -0.92 6.48 27.42
CA LEU A 15 -1.69 5.30 27.00
C LEU A 15 -2.48 5.53 25.70
N THR A 16 -2.88 6.76 25.39
CA THR A 16 -3.56 7.07 24.13
C THR A 16 -2.59 7.12 22.94
N LEU A 17 -1.32 7.42 23.16
CA LEU A 17 -0.27 7.40 22.13
C LEU A 17 0.14 5.97 21.73
N ALA A 18 0.07 5.00 22.66
CA ALA A 18 0.34 3.59 22.37
C ALA A 18 -0.75 2.95 21.47
N ALA A 19 -1.96 3.52 21.43
CA ALA A 19 -3.06 3.03 20.60
C ALA A 19 -2.96 3.46 19.12
N CYS A 20 -2.12 4.45 18.79
CA CYS A 20 -1.78 4.77 17.39
C CYS A 20 -0.58 3.97 16.87
N GLY A 21 0.08 3.19 17.74
CA GLY A 21 1.22 2.34 17.42
C GLY A 21 0.85 0.88 17.21
N GLY A 22 -0.40 0.61 16.80
CA GLY A 22 -0.76 -0.71 16.32
C GLY A 22 0.17 -1.05 15.16
N ASN A 23 1.17 -1.90 15.44
CA ASN A 23 1.95 -2.61 14.44
C ASN A 23 0.93 -3.49 13.70
N GLY A 24 0.18 -2.88 12.79
CA GLY A 24 -0.89 -3.51 12.06
C GLY A 24 -0.24 -4.55 11.17
N GLU A 25 -0.15 -5.78 11.66
CA GLU A 25 0.31 -6.89 10.85
C GLU A 25 -0.52 -6.88 9.57
N GLN A 26 0.17 -6.64 8.47
CA GLN A 26 -0.41 -6.56 7.16
C GLN A 26 -1.16 -7.87 6.91
N LYS A 27 -2.43 -7.77 6.49
CA LYS A 27 -3.26 -8.96 6.28
C LYS A 27 -2.66 -9.82 5.17
N GLU A 28 -2.08 -10.93 5.58
CA GLU A 28 -1.55 -11.97 4.70
C GLU A 28 -2.69 -12.86 4.16
N PRO A 29 -2.58 -13.37 2.92
CA PRO A 29 -3.51 -14.37 2.42
C PRO A 29 -3.43 -15.68 3.22
N SER A 30 -4.51 -16.45 3.20
CA SER A 30 -4.54 -17.79 3.79
C SER A 30 -3.44 -18.71 3.23
N LYS A 31 -3.01 -19.72 4.03
CA LYS A 31 -1.98 -20.68 3.61
C LYS A 31 -2.37 -21.48 2.36
N GLU A 32 -3.67 -21.65 2.12
CA GLU A 32 -4.21 -22.33 0.94
C GLU A 32 -4.09 -21.43 -0.29
N SER A 33 -4.53 -20.18 -0.20
CA SER A 33 -4.42 -19.19 -1.28
C SER A 33 -2.96 -18.82 -1.60
N LYS A 34 -2.02 -19.02 -0.68
CA LYS A 34 -0.57 -18.91 -0.97
C LYS A 34 -0.04 -20.03 -1.87
N LYS A 35 -0.72 -21.17 -1.94
CA LYS A 35 -0.36 -22.33 -2.77
C LYS A 35 -1.08 -22.35 -4.12
N SER A 36 -2.11 -21.52 -4.29
CA SER A 36 -2.85 -21.43 -5.55
C SER A 36 -2.05 -20.68 -6.62
N ASP A 37 -2.57 -20.74 -7.85
CA ASP A 37 -2.00 -20.03 -8.99
C ASP A 37 -1.96 -18.52 -8.71
N LYS A 38 -0.81 -17.92 -9.00
CA LYS A 38 -0.64 -16.47 -9.01
C LYS A 38 -1.13 -15.91 -10.33
N TYR A 39 -1.82 -14.79 -10.28
CA TYR A 39 -2.23 -14.06 -11.47
C TYR A 39 -1.16 -13.03 -11.85
N GLU A 40 -0.91 -12.86 -13.14
CA GLU A 40 -0.02 -11.81 -13.64
C GLU A 40 -0.72 -10.46 -13.49
N TYR A 41 -0.10 -9.54 -12.76
CA TYR A 41 -0.61 -8.19 -12.58
C TYR A 41 -0.44 -7.38 -13.87
N GLU A 42 -1.52 -6.71 -14.34
CA GLU A 42 -1.43 -5.71 -15.42
C GLU A 42 -1.54 -4.29 -14.85
N TYR A 43 -2.62 -3.97 -14.13
CA TYR A 43 -2.74 -2.71 -13.39
C TYR A 43 -3.71 -2.81 -12.21
N TYR A 44 -3.59 -1.83 -11.31
CA TYR A 44 -4.48 -1.55 -10.18
C TYR A 44 -4.66 -0.03 -10.15
N GLU A 45 -5.91 0.42 -10.15
CA GLU A 45 -6.26 1.83 -10.11
C GLU A 45 -7.33 2.07 -9.04
N VAL A 46 -7.06 3.02 -8.16
CA VAL A 46 -8.05 3.52 -7.19
C VAL A 46 -8.87 4.59 -7.90
N LEU A 47 -10.15 4.31 -8.08
CA LEU A 47 -11.12 5.19 -8.69
C LEU A 47 -11.81 5.97 -7.56
N ASN A 48 -11.68 7.29 -7.59
CA ASN A 48 -12.39 8.12 -6.64
C ASN A 48 -13.86 8.20 -7.06
N ASP A 49 -14.75 7.75 -6.20
CA ASP A 49 -16.20 7.91 -6.37
C ASP A 49 -16.67 8.86 -5.28
N GLY A 50 -17.19 10.02 -5.67
CA GLY A 50 -17.49 11.13 -4.75
C GLY A 50 -18.65 10.85 -3.79
N ASP A 51 -19.40 9.77 -4.04
CA ASP A 51 -20.64 9.41 -3.36
C ASP A 51 -20.50 8.17 -2.44
N GLU A 52 -19.36 7.46 -2.45
CA GLU A 52 -19.16 6.21 -1.70
C GLU A 52 -18.25 6.41 -0.47
N ASP A 53 -18.53 5.66 0.62
CA ASP A 53 -17.76 5.73 1.87
C ASP A 53 -16.31 5.22 1.69
N THR A 54 -16.10 4.27 0.77
CA THR A 54 -14.78 3.69 0.46
C THR A 54 -14.52 3.81 -1.05
N PRO A 55 -13.32 4.26 -1.48
CA PRO A 55 -12.99 4.34 -2.90
C PRO A 55 -13.13 3.02 -3.64
N ASN A 56 -13.62 3.12 -4.88
CA ASN A 56 -13.67 2.01 -5.80
C ASN A 56 -12.28 1.68 -6.33
N VAL A 57 -12.10 0.45 -6.78
CA VAL A 57 -10.85 -0.06 -7.32
C VAL A 57 -11.15 -0.88 -8.56
N GLU A 58 -10.34 -0.67 -9.60
CA GLU A 58 -10.29 -1.52 -10.77
C GLU A 58 -8.93 -2.24 -10.83
N ILE A 59 -8.98 -3.56 -11.06
CA ILE A 59 -7.79 -4.42 -11.12
C ILE A 59 -7.85 -5.25 -12.39
N LYS A 60 -6.80 -5.18 -13.21
CA LYS A 60 -6.64 -6.01 -14.40
C LYS A 60 -5.48 -6.97 -14.23
N TYR A 61 -5.72 -8.23 -14.57
CA TYR A 61 -4.74 -9.31 -14.42
C TYR A 61 -4.93 -10.40 -15.48
N LYS A 62 -3.90 -11.23 -15.70
CA LYS A 62 -4.00 -12.45 -16.51
C LYS A 62 -3.96 -13.69 -15.65
N ASP A 63 -4.75 -14.69 -16.03
CA ASP A 63 -4.64 -16.04 -15.48
C ASP A 63 -3.43 -16.80 -16.02
N SER A 64 -3.19 -18.00 -15.48
CA SER A 64 -2.10 -18.89 -15.89
C SER A 64 -2.16 -19.32 -17.36
N LYS A 65 -3.29 -19.10 -18.06
CA LYS A 65 -3.46 -19.35 -19.49
C LYS A 65 -3.28 -18.07 -20.33
N GLY A 66 -2.92 -16.95 -19.71
CA GLY A 66 -2.73 -15.66 -20.36
C GLY A 66 -4.03 -14.92 -20.70
N LYS A 67 -5.19 -15.38 -20.23
CA LYS A 67 -6.46 -14.67 -20.46
C LYS A 67 -6.58 -13.51 -19.48
N SER A 68 -6.83 -12.31 -20.01
CA SER A 68 -7.07 -11.10 -19.20
C SER A 68 -8.45 -11.14 -18.53
N HIS A 69 -8.48 -10.62 -17.30
CA HIS A 69 -9.66 -10.44 -16.45
C HIS A 69 -9.66 -9.03 -15.88
N LEU A 70 -10.85 -8.48 -15.68
CA LEU A 70 -11.08 -7.19 -15.04
C LEU A 70 -11.96 -7.39 -13.81
N GLU A 71 -11.50 -6.92 -12.66
CA GLU A 71 -12.21 -7.00 -11.40
C GLU A 71 -12.47 -5.59 -10.87
N LYS A 72 -13.71 -5.33 -10.47
CA LYS A 72 -14.12 -4.09 -9.81
C LYS A 72 -14.51 -4.39 -8.38
N THR A 73 -13.92 -3.68 -7.42
CA THR A 73 -14.16 -3.86 -5.99
C THR A 73 -13.94 -2.54 -5.25
N THR A 74 -13.90 -2.56 -3.92
CA THR A 74 -13.56 -1.41 -3.08
C THR A 74 -12.22 -1.62 -2.36
N LEU A 75 -11.60 -0.55 -1.89
CA LEU A 75 -10.31 -0.63 -1.17
C LEU A 75 -10.34 -1.56 0.06
N ASP A 76 -11.50 -1.78 0.70
CA ASP A 76 -11.64 -2.67 1.86
C ASP A 76 -11.31 -4.14 1.55
N HIS A 77 -11.37 -4.51 0.28
CA HIS A 77 -11.09 -5.85 -0.21
C HIS A 77 -9.67 -5.99 -0.77
N VAL A 78 -8.90 -4.91 -0.86
CA VAL A 78 -7.58 -4.90 -1.50
C VAL A 78 -6.48 -4.72 -0.45
N TYR A 79 -5.46 -5.57 -0.53
CA TYR A 79 -4.31 -5.57 0.36
C TYR A 79 -3.05 -5.50 -0.48
N GLU A 80 -2.45 -4.32 -0.55
CA GLU A 80 -1.18 -4.12 -1.26
C GLU A 80 -0.02 -4.66 -0.43
N HIS A 81 0.93 -5.31 -1.10
CA HIS A 81 2.16 -5.86 -0.55
C HIS A 81 3.35 -5.36 -1.37
N ILE A 82 4.27 -4.67 -0.71
CA ILE A 82 5.47 -4.15 -1.37
C ILE A 82 6.53 -5.24 -1.41
N LEU A 83 6.93 -5.63 -2.62
CA LEU A 83 8.04 -6.54 -2.86
C LEU A 83 9.34 -5.78 -2.61
N SER A 84 10.18 -6.28 -1.70
CA SER A 84 11.47 -5.66 -1.37
C SER A 84 12.47 -5.63 -2.54
N ASP A 85 12.34 -6.58 -3.46
CA ASP A 85 13.12 -6.64 -4.69
C ASP A 85 12.34 -5.95 -5.81
N GLY A 86 12.81 -4.77 -6.21
CA GLY A 86 12.21 -3.96 -7.27
C GLY A 86 12.17 -4.62 -8.65
N ASN A 87 12.94 -5.69 -8.87
CA ASN A 87 12.96 -6.44 -10.13
C ASN A 87 11.94 -7.59 -10.16
N LYS A 88 11.31 -7.93 -9.03
CA LYS A 88 10.30 -8.99 -9.02
C LYS A 88 9.06 -8.54 -9.79
N LYS A 89 8.63 -9.39 -10.71
CA LYS A 89 7.38 -9.17 -11.45
C LYS A 89 6.21 -9.07 -10.46
N PRO A 90 5.35 -8.05 -10.61
CA PRO A 90 4.15 -7.92 -9.79
C PRO A 90 3.19 -9.08 -10.08
N TYR A 91 2.42 -9.49 -9.06
CA TYR A 91 1.45 -10.57 -9.16
C TYR A 91 0.32 -10.38 -8.16
N ILE A 92 -0.77 -11.13 -8.38
CA ILE A 92 -1.96 -11.08 -7.54
C ILE A 92 -2.26 -12.46 -6.96
N ILE A 93 -2.69 -12.48 -5.70
CA ILE A 93 -3.28 -13.66 -5.05
C ILE A 93 -4.72 -13.30 -4.64
N LYS A 94 -5.69 -14.12 -5.05
CA LYS A 94 -7.08 -14.00 -4.59
C LYS A 94 -7.32 -14.93 -3.42
N ASP A 95 -7.90 -14.41 -2.33
CA ASP A 95 -8.28 -15.16 -1.13
C ASP A 95 -9.76 -14.91 -0.83
N GLY A 96 -10.63 -15.68 -1.49
CA GLY A 96 -12.06 -15.42 -1.52
C GLY A 96 -12.37 -14.07 -2.18
N LYS A 97 -12.96 -13.14 -1.42
CA LYS A 97 -13.23 -11.75 -1.85
C LYS A 97 -12.03 -10.82 -1.69
N LYS A 98 -10.98 -11.24 -0.96
CA LYS A 98 -9.80 -10.41 -0.73
C LYS A 98 -8.84 -10.54 -1.90
N ILE A 99 -8.21 -9.44 -2.26
CA ILE A 99 -7.25 -9.37 -3.36
C ILE A 99 -5.95 -8.85 -2.79
N HIS A 100 -4.92 -9.70 -2.82
CA HIS A 100 -3.58 -9.34 -2.36
C HIS A 100 -2.72 -8.99 -3.57
N VAL A 101 -2.35 -7.72 -3.69
CA VAL A 101 -1.58 -7.18 -4.81
C VAL A 101 -0.12 -7.07 -4.40
N TYR A 102 0.74 -7.90 -4.99
CA TYR A 102 2.18 -7.85 -4.75
C TYR A 102 2.84 -7.05 -5.86
N ARG A 103 3.48 -5.94 -5.53
CA ARG A 103 4.10 -5.05 -6.51
C ARG A 103 5.42 -4.46 -6.00
N PRO A 104 6.34 -4.09 -6.89
CA PRO A 104 7.52 -3.33 -6.49
C PRO A 104 7.11 -1.93 -5.94
N PRO A 105 8.01 -1.28 -5.18
CA PRO A 105 7.80 0.10 -4.74
C PRO A 105 7.68 1.06 -5.93
N TYR A 106 6.82 2.09 -5.83
CA TYR A 106 6.59 3.05 -6.91
C TYR A 106 7.77 4.01 -7.15
N MET A 107 8.57 4.25 -6.11
CA MET A 107 9.85 4.96 -6.17
C MET A 107 10.76 4.38 -5.09
N MET A 108 11.96 3.94 -5.47
CA MET A 108 13.06 3.82 -4.53
C MET A 108 13.83 5.13 -4.65
N TYR A 109 13.91 5.91 -3.56
CA TYR A 109 14.97 6.91 -3.49
C TYR A 109 16.27 6.12 -3.54
N GLY A 110 17.08 6.33 -4.58
CA GLY A 110 18.46 5.88 -4.52
C GLY A 110 19.11 6.59 -3.34
N ASP A 111 20.00 5.90 -2.62
CA ASP A 111 20.85 6.55 -1.61
C ASP A 111 21.83 7.57 -2.24
N ASP A 112 21.81 7.70 -3.57
CA ASP A 112 22.56 8.68 -4.32
C ASP A 112 22.02 10.10 -4.02
N GLU A 113 22.83 10.92 -3.36
CA GLU A 113 22.56 12.35 -3.21
C GLU A 113 22.54 13.00 -4.61
N THR A 114 21.36 13.27 -5.14
CA THR A 114 21.21 14.11 -6.33
C THR A 114 21.44 15.57 -5.94
N GLU A 115 22.66 16.06 -6.14
CA GLU A 115 22.98 17.48 -6.06
C GLU A 115 22.47 18.21 -7.32
N GLY A 116 21.53 19.13 -7.12
CA GLY A 116 21.05 20.05 -8.14
C GLY A 116 21.38 21.47 -7.76
N LYS A 117 22.08 22.21 -8.64
CA LYS A 117 22.25 23.66 -8.47
C LYS A 117 20.98 24.35 -8.96
N ALA A 118 20.27 25.04 -8.07
CA ALA A 118 19.21 25.95 -8.48
C ALA A 118 19.84 27.11 -9.26
N VAL A 119 19.64 27.14 -10.57
CA VAL A 119 20.08 28.22 -11.46
C VAL A 119 18.90 29.15 -11.76
N SER A 120 19.19 30.44 -11.94
CA SER A 120 18.16 31.41 -12.33
C SER A 120 17.57 31.01 -13.69
N LYS A 121 16.28 31.31 -13.91
CA LYS A 121 15.63 31.13 -15.21
C LYS A 121 16.34 31.88 -16.33
N ASP A 122 17.02 32.97 -16.00
CA ASP A 122 17.77 33.80 -16.96
C ASP A 122 19.04 33.12 -17.48
N GLU A 123 19.52 32.07 -16.79
CA GLU A 123 20.74 31.32 -17.17
C GLU A 123 20.44 30.08 -18.03
N VAL A 124 19.16 29.76 -18.25
CA VAL A 124 18.76 28.61 -19.07
C VAL A 124 18.66 29.06 -20.53
N SER A 125 19.70 28.79 -21.33
CA SER A 125 19.65 28.99 -22.78
C SER A 125 18.73 27.94 -23.45
N LYS A 126 17.89 28.39 -24.39
CA LYS A 126 17.11 27.51 -25.27
C LYS A 126 17.98 26.67 -26.18
#